data_AF-A0A812MKA2-F1
#
_entry.id   AF-A0A812MKA2-F1
#
_cell.length_a   1.000
_cell.length_b   1.000
_cell.length_c   1.000
_cell.angle_alpha   90.00
_cell.angle_beta   90.00
_cell.angle_gamma   90.00
#
_symmetry.space_group_name_H-M   'P 1'
#
loop_
_entity.id
_entity.type
_entity.pdbx_description
1 polymer ?
#
loop_
_entity_poly.entity_id
_entity_poly.type
_entity_poly.pdbx_seq_one_letter_code
_entity_poly.pdbx_strand_id
1 'polypeptide(L)'
;MRTMAAGLQFFRSTNGVVLTPGDELGKVSSKYFDKVVAVADGAVLWPEPPSQAASLLDPVSAKIDGPDAEACQDADTEDEEVLAGSNVKQIINSISLLLSAESSTLLSSCLELLQTLVESIDSGALLGAGSSLERLIPRLCSLEKGRDILYGLIQLLQWWPRYTQLISLDFKSEWLSELLQENSEDAPAPVRLEVQREQLLASLCAGLAQCSNSLSWGIDVSFTDESDDEGEEDSNHRQEFFRLAADEFMKLGLFVSKDGRNSSFHVNPEANSEEQLRQFELCGKVIGLALLHQETVPSMRLSPALRKLLLSNAKLGMEDLAAVDPNFYQSHVLRILEGHYTQEEPPKQLSDLGLTFEDEIGGVKTELCWGGAERVVSEENKSQYIEKLCHHRLLGCVRPQVDALLRGVHQLISPEVQSQLQRTVSAAELGMILCGATKLNLQEWKEASTKMEELSPEAWQMFWEALEAMTPEQQNGVLEFASGSFHLPEGGLAALQFSVAPTRSTEPTAVPCFSTLYLPSYNSVQEMREALVMASYGHPISK
;
A
#
# COMPACT_ATOMS: atom_id res chain seq x y z
N MET A 1 40.91 -27.45 -33.70
CA MET A 1 41.38 -26.08 -33.98
C MET A 1 40.14 -25.19 -33.98
N ARG A 2 39.91 -24.33 -32.98
CA ARG A 2 40.26 -22.88 -33.01
C ARG A 2 39.91 -22.29 -34.39
N THR A 3 38.95 -21.37 -34.55
CA THR A 3 38.79 -20.08 -33.84
C THR A 3 37.41 -19.43 -34.11
N MET A 4 37.05 -18.54 -33.19
CA MET A 4 35.84 -17.72 -32.98
C MET A 4 35.33 -16.82 -34.12
N ALA A 5 34.05 -16.41 -34.02
CA ALA A 5 33.51 -15.02 -33.97
C ALA A 5 31.96 -15.12 -34.09
N ALA A 6 31.05 -14.37 -33.45
CA ALA A 6 31.01 -13.10 -32.69
C ALA A 6 29.75 -13.17 -31.76
N GLY A 7 29.56 -12.46 -30.64
CA GLY A 7 30.15 -11.23 -30.11
C GLY A 7 29.12 -10.08 -30.12
N LEU A 8 28.24 -9.99 -29.12
CA LEU A 8 27.31 -8.84 -28.96
C LEU A 8 28.08 -7.57 -28.56
N GLN A 9 27.72 -6.42 -29.14
CA GLN A 9 28.33 -5.09 -28.89
C GLN A 9 27.27 -4.05 -28.50
N PHE A 10 27.61 -3.11 -27.61
CA PHE A 10 26.73 -2.03 -27.11
C PHE A 10 27.20 -0.67 -27.62
N PHE A 11 26.26 0.24 -27.93
CA PHE A 11 26.55 1.56 -28.49
C PHE A 11 25.73 2.69 -27.83
N ARG A 12 26.34 3.86 -27.60
CA ARG A 12 25.70 5.07 -27.06
C ARG A 12 25.86 6.24 -28.03
N SER A 13 24.75 6.88 -28.40
CA SER A 13 24.71 8.11 -29.22
C SER A 13 24.51 9.36 -28.35
N THR A 14 24.84 10.53 -28.89
CA THR A 14 24.69 11.84 -28.23
C THR A 14 23.24 12.22 -27.90
N ASN A 15 22.24 11.53 -28.44
CA ASN A 15 20.81 11.81 -28.22
C ASN A 15 20.03 10.66 -27.53
N GLY A 16 20.70 9.74 -26.84
CA GLY A 16 20.05 8.60 -26.15
C GLY A 16 20.67 7.25 -26.51
N VAL A 17 20.36 6.23 -25.70
CA VAL A 17 20.86 4.86 -25.88
C VAL A 17 19.99 4.13 -26.90
N VAL A 18 20.61 3.61 -27.96
CA VAL A 18 19.91 2.81 -28.97
C VAL A 18 20.58 1.43 -29.02
N LEU A 19 19.80 0.39 -28.74
CA LEU A 19 20.16 -0.99 -29.03
C LEU A 19 19.84 -1.26 -30.52
N THR A 20 20.83 -1.63 -31.33
CA THR A 20 20.57 -2.07 -32.72
C THR A 20 20.88 -3.56 -32.85
N PRO A 21 20.10 -4.34 -33.62
CA PRO A 21 20.54 -5.66 -34.04
C PRO A 21 21.71 -5.45 -35.02
N GLY A 22 22.83 -6.15 -34.80
CA GLY A 22 23.81 -6.30 -35.86
C GLY A 22 23.17 -7.07 -37.00
N ASP A 23 23.56 -6.75 -38.24
CA ASP A 23 23.35 -7.58 -39.41
C ASP A 23 23.90 -9.01 -39.20
N GLU A 24 23.63 -9.96 -40.10
CA GLU A 24 23.94 -11.40 -39.96
C GLU A 24 25.44 -11.73 -39.72
N LEU A 25 26.32 -10.71 -39.68
CA LEU A 25 27.74 -10.79 -39.34
C LEU A 25 28.18 -9.88 -38.16
N GLY A 26 27.25 -9.18 -37.51
CA GLY A 26 27.45 -8.48 -36.24
C GLY A 26 28.48 -7.33 -36.29
N LYS A 27 28.48 -6.47 -37.31
CA LYS A 27 29.43 -5.33 -37.38
C LYS A 27 28.72 -3.98 -37.47
N VAL A 28 28.92 -3.15 -36.45
CA VAL A 28 28.44 -1.77 -36.42
C VAL A 28 29.58 -0.81 -36.79
N SER A 29 29.28 0.23 -37.58
CA SER A 29 30.26 1.24 -38.00
C SER A 29 30.63 2.18 -36.86
N SER A 30 31.92 2.24 -36.48
CA SER A 30 32.46 3.07 -35.38
C SER A 30 32.48 4.58 -35.64
N LYS A 31 31.89 5.04 -36.75
CA LYS A 31 31.98 6.44 -37.20
C LYS A 31 31.08 7.40 -36.39
N TYR A 32 30.24 6.87 -35.49
CA TYR A 32 29.21 7.62 -34.76
C TYR A 32 29.28 7.48 -33.22
N PHE A 33 30.37 6.93 -32.66
CA PHE A 33 30.46 6.60 -31.22
C PHE A 33 31.76 7.10 -30.57
N ASP A 34 31.66 7.76 -29.42
CA ASP A 34 32.79 8.45 -28.77
C ASP A 34 33.54 7.64 -27.69
N LYS A 35 32.96 6.59 -27.12
CA LYS A 35 33.62 5.76 -26.07
C LYS A 35 33.16 4.30 -26.10
N VAL A 36 34.11 3.39 -25.85
CA VAL A 36 33.90 1.94 -25.69
C VAL A 36 34.32 1.53 -24.28
N VAL A 37 33.48 0.79 -23.56
CA VAL A 37 33.83 0.18 -22.26
C VAL A 37 33.99 -1.33 -22.46
N ALA A 38 35.13 -1.88 -22.04
CA ALA A 38 35.44 -3.31 -22.15
C ALA A 38 35.36 -3.97 -20.77
N VAL A 39 34.61 -5.07 -20.65
CA VAL A 39 34.66 -5.98 -19.50
C VAL A 39 35.68 -7.08 -19.80
N ALA A 40 36.53 -7.42 -18.84
CA ALA A 40 37.70 -8.29 -19.05
C ALA A 40 37.34 -9.76 -19.34
N ASP A 41 38.21 -10.42 -20.11
CA ASP A 41 38.08 -11.84 -20.49
C ASP A 41 38.05 -12.76 -19.26
N GLY A 42 36.96 -13.53 -19.12
CA GLY A 42 36.81 -14.56 -18.09
C GLY A 42 35.71 -14.31 -17.05
N ALA A 43 34.97 -13.21 -17.14
CA ALA A 43 33.78 -13.00 -16.33
C ALA A 43 32.64 -13.94 -16.80
N VAL A 44 32.50 -15.08 -16.13
CA VAL A 44 31.32 -15.95 -16.27
C VAL A 44 30.19 -15.29 -15.49
N LEU A 45 29.21 -14.74 -16.19
CA LEU A 45 28.06 -14.11 -15.55
C LEU A 45 27.04 -15.16 -15.03
N TRP A 46 27.04 -16.41 -15.51
CA TRP A 46 26.09 -17.47 -15.08
C TRP A 46 26.68 -18.88 -14.99
N PRO A 47 26.33 -19.69 -13.97
CA PRO A 47 26.42 -21.15 -14.00
C PRO A 47 25.07 -21.79 -14.44
N GLU A 48 25.15 -22.93 -15.14
CA GLU A 48 23.99 -23.77 -15.48
C GLU A 48 23.41 -24.48 -14.23
N PRO A 49 22.09 -24.70 -14.13
CA PRO A 49 21.51 -25.46 -13.03
C PRO A 49 21.79 -26.97 -13.15
N PRO A 50 21.98 -27.72 -12.05
CA PRO A 50 22.26 -29.16 -12.10
C PRO A 50 20.99 -29.97 -12.37
N SER A 51 20.99 -30.73 -13.47
CA SER A 51 20.00 -31.76 -13.77
C SER A 51 20.29 -33.06 -12.99
N GLN A 52 19.31 -33.60 -12.24
CA GLN A 52 19.33 -35.01 -11.83
C GLN A 52 17.98 -35.71 -11.98
N ALA A 53 18.09 -36.91 -12.58
CA ALA A 53 17.25 -38.10 -12.48
C ALA A 53 16.01 -38.30 -13.39
N ALA A 54 16.32 -38.92 -14.55
CA ALA A 54 15.86 -40.24 -15.00
C ALA A 54 14.36 -40.56 -15.28
N SER A 55 14.13 -40.83 -16.58
CA SER A 55 13.39 -41.95 -17.19
C SER A 55 11.93 -42.22 -16.83
N LEU A 56 11.04 -42.19 -17.84
CA LEU A 56 10.37 -43.37 -18.43
C LEU A 56 9.16 -42.97 -19.32
N LEU A 57 9.06 -43.67 -20.46
CA LEU A 57 7.87 -43.98 -21.29
C LEU A 57 7.45 -43.02 -22.43
N ASP A 58 7.75 -43.50 -23.65
CA ASP A 58 7.11 -43.28 -24.96
C ASP A 58 5.58 -43.59 -24.97
N PRO A 59 4.79 -43.49 -26.09
CA PRO A 59 5.10 -43.10 -27.48
C PRO A 59 4.04 -42.19 -28.18
N VAL A 60 4.25 -41.92 -29.49
CA VAL A 60 3.27 -42.02 -30.60
C VAL A 60 3.09 -40.76 -31.48
N SER A 61 3.60 -40.88 -32.73
CA SER A 61 3.12 -40.42 -34.07
C SER A 61 2.57 -38.99 -34.25
N ALA A 62 2.82 -38.27 -35.34
CA ALA A 62 2.81 -38.72 -36.73
C ALA A 62 3.55 -37.75 -37.67
N LYS A 63 4.05 -38.32 -38.79
CA LYS A 63 4.53 -37.66 -40.01
C LYS A 63 3.46 -36.77 -40.66
N ILE A 64 3.87 -35.76 -41.42
CA ILE A 64 3.62 -35.62 -42.88
C ILE A 64 4.58 -34.57 -43.47
N ASP A 65 5.41 -35.05 -44.42
CA ASP A 65 5.96 -34.51 -45.67
C ASP A 65 6.22 -32.99 -45.90
N GLY A 66 7.44 -32.69 -46.38
CA GLY A 66 7.79 -31.47 -47.15
C GLY A 66 7.53 -31.67 -48.66
N PRO A 67 8.22 -30.97 -49.60
CA PRO A 67 9.20 -29.89 -49.49
C PRO A 67 8.83 -28.66 -50.37
N ASP A 68 9.63 -27.59 -50.35
CA ASP A 68 10.26 -27.00 -51.56
C ASP A 68 10.80 -25.58 -51.33
N ALA A 69 11.98 -25.38 -51.89
CA ALA A 69 12.71 -24.13 -51.98
C ALA A 69 12.30 -23.38 -53.26
N GLU A 70 12.27 -22.04 -53.22
CA GLU A 70 12.98 -21.13 -54.15
C GLU A 70 12.44 -19.69 -54.11
N ALA A 71 13.36 -18.76 -53.84
CA ALA A 71 13.66 -17.52 -54.56
C ALA A 71 12.59 -16.41 -54.80
N CYS A 72 13.03 -15.22 -54.38
CA CYS A 72 13.00 -13.92 -55.07
C CYS A 72 11.81 -12.94 -54.89
N GLN A 73 12.21 -11.80 -54.32
CA GLN A 73 12.02 -10.42 -54.80
C GLN A 73 10.78 -9.62 -54.34
N ASP A 74 11.15 -8.54 -53.64
CA ASP A 74 10.64 -7.17 -53.70
C ASP A 74 9.14 -6.91 -53.51
N ALA A 75 8.80 -6.29 -52.37
CA ALA A 75 7.98 -5.07 -52.34
C ALA A 75 7.92 -4.50 -50.93
N ASP A 76 8.08 -3.18 -50.86
CA ASP A 76 7.86 -2.33 -49.69
C ASP A 76 6.50 -2.58 -49.03
N THR A 77 6.51 -2.83 -47.73
CA THR A 77 5.45 -2.36 -46.82
C THR A 77 6.08 -2.00 -45.49
N GLU A 78 5.86 -0.75 -45.10
CA GLU A 78 6.00 -0.21 -43.76
C GLU A 78 5.39 -1.18 -42.74
N ASP A 79 6.20 -1.72 -41.84
CA ASP A 79 5.73 -2.27 -40.58
C ASP A 79 6.72 -1.84 -39.48
N GLU A 80 6.26 -0.88 -38.68
CA GLU A 80 6.81 -0.53 -37.38
C GLU A 80 6.82 -1.78 -36.49
N GLU A 81 7.94 -2.48 -36.40
CA GLU A 81 8.05 -3.62 -35.47
C GLU A 81 8.64 -3.21 -34.12
N VAL A 82 7.68 -2.99 -33.23
CA VAL A 82 7.68 -2.85 -31.77
C VAL A 82 8.67 -3.79 -31.06
N LEU A 83 9.34 -3.28 -30.01
CA LEU A 83 10.05 -4.05 -29.00
C LEU A 83 9.17 -5.21 -28.48
N ALA A 84 9.44 -6.44 -28.91
CA ALA A 84 8.78 -7.61 -28.32
C ALA A 84 9.16 -7.75 -26.84
N GLY A 85 8.16 -7.84 -25.95
CA GLY A 85 8.34 -7.89 -24.48
C GLY A 85 9.17 -9.06 -23.93
N SER A 86 9.58 -10.02 -24.78
CA SER A 86 10.48 -11.13 -24.42
C SER A 86 11.91 -10.68 -24.10
N ASN A 87 12.45 -9.68 -24.80
CA ASN A 87 13.83 -9.21 -24.61
C ASN A 87 13.98 -8.33 -23.36
N VAL A 88 13.02 -7.42 -23.13
CA VAL A 88 12.98 -6.56 -21.93
C VAL A 88 12.89 -7.40 -20.66
N LYS A 89 12.04 -8.44 -20.68
CA LYS A 89 11.93 -9.42 -19.59
C LYS A 89 13.26 -10.12 -19.29
N GLN A 90 13.97 -10.60 -20.32
CA GLN A 90 15.26 -11.26 -20.12
C GLN A 90 16.31 -10.32 -19.52
N ILE A 91 16.33 -9.06 -19.95
CA ILE A 91 17.25 -8.05 -19.43
C ILE A 91 16.93 -7.76 -17.96
N ILE A 92 15.67 -7.51 -17.60
CA ILE A 92 15.25 -7.27 -16.21
C ILE A 92 15.54 -8.49 -15.33
N ASN A 93 15.29 -9.71 -15.82
CA ASN A 93 15.61 -10.95 -15.10
C ASN A 93 17.11 -11.06 -14.81
N SER A 94 17.95 -10.75 -15.81
CA SER A 94 19.41 -10.82 -15.70
C SER A 94 19.94 -9.78 -14.71
N ILE A 95 19.43 -8.56 -14.80
CA ILE A 95 19.81 -7.50 -13.87
C ILE A 95 19.35 -7.84 -12.43
N SER A 96 18.14 -8.38 -12.26
CA SER A 96 17.63 -8.83 -10.96
C SER A 96 18.57 -9.88 -10.33
N LEU A 97 18.98 -10.89 -11.10
CA LEU A 97 19.93 -11.93 -10.66
C LEU A 97 21.32 -11.36 -10.30
N LEU A 98 21.83 -10.40 -11.08
CA LEU A 98 23.12 -9.76 -10.78
C LEU A 98 23.07 -8.86 -9.54
N LEU A 99 21.96 -8.15 -9.32
CA LEU A 99 21.74 -7.34 -8.12
C LEU A 99 21.56 -8.20 -6.86
N SER A 100 21.11 -9.45 -7.00
CA SER A 100 21.09 -10.44 -5.92
C SER A 100 22.47 -11.02 -5.58
N ALA A 101 23.46 -10.94 -6.48
CA ALA A 101 24.75 -11.62 -6.33
C ALA A 101 25.81 -10.85 -5.48
N GLU A 102 25.43 -9.81 -4.74
CA GLU A 102 26.29 -8.99 -3.85
C GLU A 102 27.62 -8.45 -4.46
N SER A 103 27.77 -8.50 -5.79
CA SER A 103 28.99 -8.04 -6.46
C SER A 103 28.98 -6.52 -6.62
N SER A 104 29.78 -5.82 -5.81
CA SER A 104 29.88 -4.35 -5.81
C SER A 104 30.41 -3.76 -7.12
N THR A 105 31.10 -4.55 -7.93
CA THR A 105 31.76 -4.08 -9.17
C THR A 105 30.81 -3.90 -10.35
N LEU A 106 29.67 -4.61 -10.37
CA LEU A 106 28.69 -4.56 -11.46
C LEU A 106 27.44 -3.74 -11.12
N LEU A 107 27.29 -3.34 -9.85
CA LEU A 107 26.10 -2.66 -9.35
C LEU A 107 25.84 -1.33 -10.07
N SER A 108 26.87 -0.50 -10.28
CA SER A 108 26.73 0.78 -10.97
C SER A 108 26.28 0.61 -12.43
N SER A 109 26.87 -0.35 -13.14
CA SER A 109 26.53 -0.61 -14.54
C SER A 109 25.12 -1.20 -14.68
N CYS A 110 24.69 -2.04 -13.73
CA CYS A 110 23.33 -2.59 -13.70
C CYS A 110 22.29 -1.49 -13.45
N LEU A 111 22.58 -0.54 -12.56
CA LEU A 111 21.70 0.59 -12.27
C LEU A 111 21.62 1.56 -13.46
N GLU A 112 22.73 1.88 -14.10
CA GLU A 112 22.73 2.72 -15.31
C GLU A 112 21.93 2.08 -16.46
N LEU A 113 22.05 0.77 -16.64
CA LEU A 113 21.25 0.02 -17.62
C LEU A 113 19.75 0.04 -17.27
N LEU A 114 19.39 -0.16 -16.00
CA LEU A 114 17.99 -0.07 -15.54
C LEU A 114 17.41 1.32 -15.75
N GLN A 115 18.15 2.36 -15.37
CA GLN A 115 17.71 3.73 -15.54
C GLN A 115 17.42 4.02 -17.02
N THR A 116 18.36 3.65 -17.89
CA THR A 116 18.20 3.80 -19.34
C THR A 116 16.98 3.05 -19.86
N LEU A 117 16.72 1.83 -19.35
CA LEU A 117 15.54 1.05 -19.73
C LEU A 117 14.24 1.73 -19.28
N VAL A 118 14.18 2.24 -18.05
CA VAL A 118 13.00 2.94 -17.51
C VAL A 118 12.71 4.23 -18.28
N GLU A 119 13.76 4.95 -18.70
CA GLU A 119 13.64 6.17 -19.52
C GLU A 119 13.24 5.89 -20.98
N SER A 120 13.43 4.65 -21.49
CA SER A 120 13.24 4.32 -22.91
C SER A 120 12.07 3.37 -23.21
N ILE A 121 11.45 2.77 -22.21
CA ILE A 121 10.37 1.77 -22.39
C ILE A 121 8.99 2.42 -22.28
N ASP A 122 8.12 2.16 -23.25
CA ASP A 122 6.68 2.37 -23.10
C ASP A 122 6.10 1.38 -22.07
N SER A 123 5.26 1.90 -21.17
CA SER A 123 4.69 1.26 -19.95
C SER A 123 4.31 -0.24 -20.02
N GLY A 124 4.10 -0.82 -21.20
CA GLY A 124 3.76 -2.23 -21.40
C GLY A 124 4.90 -3.24 -21.27
N ALA A 125 6.16 -2.90 -21.61
CA ALA A 125 7.23 -3.92 -21.73
C ALA A 125 7.87 -4.32 -20.39
N LEU A 126 7.87 -3.43 -19.40
CA LEU A 126 8.32 -3.69 -18.03
C LEU A 126 7.46 -4.75 -17.32
N LEU A 127 6.20 -4.88 -17.71
CA LEU A 127 5.20 -5.75 -17.08
C LEU A 127 5.38 -7.23 -17.37
N GLY A 128 6.05 -7.56 -18.49
CA GLY A 128 6.40 -8.93 -18.81
C GLY A 128 7.35 -9.56 -17.79
N ALA A 129 8.05 -8.74 -16.99
CA ALA A 129 9.09 -9.17 -16.06
C ALA A 129 8.60 -9.85 -14.79
N GLY A 130 7.31 -9.72 -14.42
CA GLY A 130 6.68 -10.52 -13.36
C GLY A 130 7.50 -10.61 -12.06
N SER A 131 7.93 -11.83 -11.72
CA SER A 131 8.69 -12.17 -10.49
C SER A 131 10.08 -11.54 -10.38
N SER A 132 10.58 -10.90 -11.43
CA SER A 132 11.85 -10.17 -11.38
C SER A 132 11.69 -8.77 -10.82
N LEU A 133 10.54 -8.12 -11.03
CA LEU A 133 10.21 -6.85 -10.35
C LEU A 133 10.07 -7.08 -8.84
N GLU A 134 9.53 -8.24 -8.44
CA GLU A 134 9.35 -8.57 -7.02
C GLU A 134 10.66 -8.66 -6.24
N ARG A 135 11.74 -9.10 -6.91
CA ARG A 135 13.09 -9.15 -6.35
C ARG A 135 13.84 -7.82 -6.47
N LEU A 136 13.55 -7.07 -7.52
CA LEU A 136 14.28 -5.86 -7.88
C LEU A 136 13.83 -4.65 -7.06
N ILE A 137 12.52 -4.47 -6.85
CA ILE A 137 11.96 -3.31 -6.13
C ILE A 137 12.52 -3.19 -4.70
N PRO A 138 12.48 -4.25 -3.85
CA PRO A 138 13.04 -4.15 -2.50
C PRO A 138 14.55 -3.86 -2.51
N ARG A 139 15.27 -4.40 -3.49
CA ARG A 139 16.71 -4.16 -3.64
C ARG A 139 17.02 -2.73 -4.04
N LEU A 140 16.24 -2.13 -4.94
CA LEU A 140 16.36 -0.71 -5.29
C LEU A 140 16.07 0.19 -4.09
N CYS A 141 15.09 -0.14 -3.25
CA CYS A 141 14.78 0.64 -2.05
C CYS A 141 15.98 0.70 -1.07
N SER A 142 16.83 -0.34 -1.07
CA SER A 142 18.03 -0.40 -0.22
C SER A 142 19.26 0.33 -0.79
N LEU A 143 19.21 0.82 -2.03
CA LEU A 143 20.35 1.42 -2.72
C LEU A 143 20.14 2.93 -2.92
N GLU A 144 21.13 3.75 -2.56
CA GLU A 144 21.06 5.21 -2.73
C GLU A 144 20.81 5.62 -4.20
N LYS A 145 21.53 5.02 -5.15
CA LYS A 145 21.34 5.24 -6.59
C LYS A 145 20.09 4.57 -7.17
N GLY A 146 19.40 3.73 -6.38
CA GLY A 146 18.15 3.10 -6.78
C GLY A 146 16.96 4.06 -6.73
N ARG A 147 17.09 5.19 -6.02
CA ARG A 147 16.02 6.16 -5.78
C ARG A 147 15.52 6.82 -7.07
N ASP A 148 16.42 7.34 -7.90
CA ASP A 148 16.07 7.99 -9.18
C ASP A 148 15.31 7.03 -10.11
N ILE A 149 15.73 5.76 -10.12
CA ILE A 149 15.10 4.71 -10.91
C ILE A 149 13.71 4.41 -10.36
N LEU A 150 13.57 4.33 -9.04
CA LEU A 150 12.28 4.10 -8.38
C LEU A 150 11.30 5.26 -8.58
N TYR A 151 11.76 6.51 -8.65
CA TYR A 151 10.90 7.65 -8.97
C TYR A 151 10.34 7.59 -10.40
N GLY A 152 11.14 7.14 -11.37
CA GLY A 152 10.62 6.84 -12.72
C GLY A 152 9.68 5.64 -12.71
N LEU A 153 10.02 4.59 -11.95
CA LEU A 153 9.21 3.37 -11.88
C LEU A 153 7.89 3.59 -11.14
N ILE A 154 7.81 4.39 -10.10
CA ILE A 154 6.57 4.52 -9.30
C ILE A 154 5.42 5.09 -10.15
N GLN A 155 5.74 5.99 -11.09
CA GLN A 155 4.80 6.51 -12.09
C GLN A 155 4.30 5.44 -13.06
N LEU A 156 5.07 4.37 -13.27
CA LEU A 156 4.62 3.21 -14.04
C LEU A 156 3.88 2.22 -13.13
N LEU A 157 4.43 1.91 -11.96
CA LEU A 157 3.92 0.92 -11.02
C LEU A 157 2.56 1.31 -10.41
N GLN A 158 2.18 2.59 -10.43
CA GLN A 158 0.88 3.07 -9.92
C GLN A 158 -0.34 2.34 -10.51
N TRP A 159 -0.21 1.70 -11.69
CA TRP A 159 -1.27 0.91 -12.31
C TRP A 159 -1.32 -0.55 -11.84
N TRP A 160 -0.33 -0.98 -11.04
CA TRP A 160 -0.20 -2.32 -10.48
C TRP A 160 0.00 -2.26 -8.96
N PRO A 161 -1.11 -2.22 -8.20
CA PRO A 161 -1.06 -2.12 -6.74
C PRO A 161 -0.15 -3.17 -6.08
N ARG A 162 -0.08 -4.38 -6.64
CA ARG A 162 0.81 -5.45 -6.14
C ARG A 162 2.28 -5.02 -6.04
N TYR A 163 2.78 -4.26 -7.02
CA TYR A 163 4.18 -3.83 -7.06
C TYR A 163 4.42 -2.56 -6.25
N THR A 164 3.43 -1.66 -6.15
CA THR A 164 3.57 -0.49 -5.27
C THR A 164 3.66 -0.89 -3.80
N GLN A 165 3.04 -1.99 -3.40
CA GLN A 165 3.17 -2.53 -2.04
C GLN A 165 4.55 -3.14 -1.71
N LEU A 166 5.40 -3.39 -2.71
CA LEU A 166 6.76 -3.87 -2.46
C LEU A 166 7.75 -2.74 -2.18
N ILE A 167 7.36 -1.50 -2.46
CA ILE A 167 8.16 -0.31 -2.17
C ILE A 167 8.09 -0.08 -0.65
N SER A 168 9.24 0.17 -0.01
CA SER A 168 9.28 0.41 1.43
C SER A 168 8.53 1.68 1.82
N LEU A 169 7.93 1.68 3.02
CA LEU A 169 7.22 2.84 3.56
C LEU A 169 8.13 4.07 3.67
N ASP A 170 9.38 3.86 4.09
CA ASP A 170 10.39 4.92 4.20
C ASP A 170 10.59 5.62 2.85
N PHE A 171 10.75 4.84 1.77
CA PHE A 171 10.92 5.38 0.43
C PHE A 171 9.65 6.11 -0.03
N LYS A 172 8.45 5.57 0.24
CA LYS A 172 7.20 6.25 -0.08
C LYS A 172 7.08 7.58 0.66
N SER A 173 7.49 7.64 1.92
CA SER A 173 7.43 8.85 2.74
C SER A 173 8.38 9.92 2.22
N GLU A 174 9.63 9.56 1.87
CA GLU A 174 10.60 10.44 1.22
C GLU A 174 10.05 10.98 -0.11
N TRP A 175 9.58 10.07 -0.97
CA TRP A 175 8.97 10.42 -2.26
C TRP A 175 7.80 11.39 -2.14
N LEU A 176 6.92 11.17 -1.15
CA LEU A 176 5.77 12.04 -0.90
C LEU A 176 6.19 13.45 -0.50
N SER A 177 7.24 13.58 0.32
CA SER A 177 7.75 14.90 0.68
C SER A 177 8.32 15.64 -0.52
N GLU A 178 9.05 14.96 -1.40
CA GLU A 178 9.53 15.59 -2.63
C GLU A 178 8.38 16.02 -3.55
N LEU A 179 7.31 15.22 -3.63
CA LEU A 179 6.10 15.56 -4.38
C LEU A 179 5.35 16.76 -3.80
N LEU A 180 5.30 16.87 -2.48
CA LEU A 180 4.61 17.93 -1.77
C LEU A 180 5.40 19.25 -1.74
N GLN A 181 6.73 19.18 -1.84
CA GLN A 181 7.62 20.35 -1.77
C GLN A 181 7.88 21.03 -3.13
N GLU A 182 7.19 20.64 -4.22
CA GLU A 182 7.31 21.14 -5.60
C GLU A 182 8.47 22.15 -5.80
N ASN A 183 9.61 21.66 -6.32
CA ASN A 183 10.83 22.43 -6.61
C ASN A 183 10.53 23.77 -7.30
N SER A 184 10.31 24.81 -6.52
CA SER A 184 10.26 26.19 -6.97
C SER A 184 11.38 26.93 -6.26
N GLU A 185 12.38 27.35 -7.03
CA GLU A 185 13.49 28.18 -6.54
C GLU A 185 13.00 29.52 -5.92
N ASP A 186 11.72 29.87 -6.14
CA ASP A 186 11.01 31.04 -5.62
C ASP A 186 9.94 30.70 -4.54
N ALA A 187 10.04 29.55 -3.86
CA ALA A 187 9.09 29.16 -2.82
C ALA A 187 9.04 30.23 -1.69
N PRO A 188 7.85 30.82 -1.38
CA PRO A 188 7.70 31.74 -0.27
C PRO A 188 7.99 31.05 1.07
N ALA A 189 8.44 31.83 2.05
CA ALA A 189 8.78 31.34 3.38
C ALA A 189 7.58 30.67 4.07
N PRO A 190 7.81 29.64 4.92
CA PRO A 190 6.75 28.98 5.67
C PRO A 190 5.99 29.97 6.54
N VAL A 191 4.69 29.71 6.72
CA VAL A 191 3.80 30.59 7.48
C VAL A 191 4.09 30.46 8.97
N ARG A 192 4.42 31.57 9.63
CA ARG A 192 4.58 31.58 11.09
C ARG A 192 3.23 31.47 11.78
N LEU A 193 3.06 30.43 12.58
CA LEU A 193 1.86 30.11 13.36
C LEU A 193 2.19 30.30 14.85
N GLU A 194 1.63 31.34 15.43
CA GLU A 194 1.71 31.58 16.87
C GLU A 194 0.57 30.87 17.60
N VAL A 195 0.91 29.99 18.54
CA VAL A 195 -0.08 29.13 19.22
C VAL A 195 0.11 29.18 20.75
N GLN A 196 -1.00 29.19 21.49
CA GLN A 196 -1.02 29.04 22.94
C GLN A 196 -1.28 27.59 23.33
N ARG A 197 -0.51 27.04 24.26
CA ARG A 197 -0.67 25.63 24.70
C ARG A 197 -2.02 25.40 25.37
N GLU A 198 -2.50 26.38 26.14
CA GLU A 198 -3.78 26.29 26.88
C GLU A 198 -5.02 26.52 26.00
N GLN A 199 -4.87 27.18 24.84
CA GLN A 199 -5.95 27.54 23.92
C GLN A 199 -5.62 27.15 22.49
N LEU A 200 -5.17 25.91 22.30
CA LEU A 200 -4.58 25.46 21.06
C LEU A 200 -5.60 25.49 19.89
N LEU A 201 -6.82 24.96 20.05
CA LEU A 201 -7.87 25.08 19.01
C LEU A 201 -8.24 26.51 18.65
N ALA A 202 -8.41 27.39 19.64
CA ALA A 202 -8.80 28.78 19.39
C ALA A 202 -7.70 29.54 18.64
N SER A 203 -6.45 29.31 19.05
CA SER A 203 -5.25 29.87 18.40
C SER A 203 -5.07 29.31 16.99
N LEU A 204 -5.29 28.01 16.79
CA LEU A 204 -5.22 27.34 15.51
C LEU A 204 -6.27 27.86 14.54
N CYS A 205 -7.52 28.02 14.98
CA CYS A 205 -8.58 28.64 14.20
C CYS A 205 -8.21 30.07 13.78
N ALA A 206 -7.69 30.87 14.70
CA ALA A 206 -7.29 32.25 14.43
C ALA A 206 -6.10 32.34 13.46
N GLY A 207 -5.09 31.49 13.63
CA GLY A 207 -3.89 31.45 12.79
C GLY A 207 -4.19 30.95 11.37
N LEU A 208 -4.95 29.87 11.24
CA LEU A 208 -5.31 29.30 9.94
C LEU A 208 -6.31 30.17 9.16
N ALA A 209 -7.15 30.94 9.84
CA ALA A 209 -8.03 31.92 9.18
C ALA A 209 -7.25 33.07 8.54
N GLN A 210 -6.10 33.46 9.12
CA GLN A 210 -5.26 34.53 8.58
C GLN A 210 -4.39 34.08 7.41
N CYS A 211 -4.13 32.78 7.29
CA CYS A 211 -3.10 32.24 6.40
C CYS A 211 -3.65 31.33 5.28
N SER A 212 -4.96 31.33 5.03
CA SER A 212 -5.66 30.31 4.21
C SER A 212 -5.07 30.02 2.84
N ASN A 213 -4.39 30.99 2.21
CA ASN A 213 -3.86 30.88 0.84
C ASN A 213 -2.37 30.49 0.79
N SER A 214 -1.67 30.47 1.92
CA SER A 214 -0.21 30.27 1.99
C SER A 214 0.20 28.98 2.72
N LEU A 215 -0.75 28.23 3.26
CA LEU A 215 -0.48 27.02 4.07
C LEU A 215 0.14 25.88 3.26
N SER A 216 0.00 25.88 1.94
CA SER A 216 0.62 24.90 1.04
C SER A 216 2.16 24.93 1.10
N TRP A 217 2.74 26.05 1.53
CA TRP A 217 4.19 26.24 1.65
C TRP A 217 4.76 25.81 3.01
N GLY A 218 3.91 25.27 3.88
CA GLY A 218 4.30 24.82 5.21
C GLY A 218 4.06 25.85 6.30
N ILE A 219 4.36 25.44 7.53
CA ILE A 219 4.14 26.19 8.75
C ILE A 219 5.40 26.14 9.60
N ASP A 220 5.65 27.24 10.29
CA ASP A 220 6.66 27.37 11.33
C ASP A 220 5.96 27.73 12.64
N VAL A 221 6.12 26.91 13.68
CA VAL A 221 5.28 27.00 14.88
C VAL A 221 6.07 27.60 16.03
N SER A 222 5.56 28.69 16.60
CA SER A 222 6.11 29.29 17.82
C SER A 222 5.05 29.38 18.92
N PHE A 223 5.39 28.92 20.13
CA PHE A 223 4.49 29.01 21.28
C PHE A 223 4.64 30.36 21.97
N THR A 224 3.54 31.09 22.17
CA THR A 224 3.58 32.44 22.78
C THR A 224 3.79 32.43 24.30
N ASP A 225 3.76 31.24 24.90
CA ASP A 225 3.87 31.04 26.35
C ASP A 225 5.35 31.00 26.82
N GLU A 226 6.30 31.05 25.88
CA GLU A 226 7.74 31.09 26.13
C GLU A 226 8.25 32.53 26.25
N SER A 227 9.03 32.80 27.30
CA SER A 227 9.82 34.03 27.41
C SER A 227 10.98 34.00 26.41
N ASP A 228 11.24 35.13 25.74
CA ASP A 228 12.17 35.36 24.61
C ASP A 228 13.65 34.91 24.75
N ASP A 229 14.03 34.12 25.76
CA ASP A 229 15.42 33.76 26.09
C ASP A 229 15.86 32.31 25.77
N GLU A 230 14.99 31.40 25.32
CA GLU A 230 15.38 30.03 24.93
C GLU A 230 15.28 29.82 23.40
N GLY A 231 16.30 30.30 22.69
CA GLY A 231 16.41 30.21 21.23
C GLY A 231 16.97 28.89 20.69
N GLU A 232 16.62 27.72 21.24
CA GLU A 232 17.12 26.43 20.73
C GLU A 232 16.01 25.39 20.53
N GLU A 233 15.87 24.97 19.25
CA GLU A 233 15.17 23.79 18.69
C GLU A 233 13.74 23.97 18.14
N ASP A 234 13.59 24.73 17.05
CA ASP A 234 12.35 24.87 16.23
C ASP A 234 11.69 23.54 15.81
N SER A 235 12.44 22.43 15.70
CA SER A 235 11.85 21.12 15.34
C SER A 235 11.00 20.51 16.45
N ASN A 236 11.33 20.81 17.72
CA ASN A 236 10.59 20.28 18.87
C ASN A 236 9.20 20.92 18.97
N HIS A 237 9.09 22.21 18.67
CA HIS A 237 7.80 22.92 18.72
C HIS A 237 6.80 22.41 17.69
N ARG A 238 7.25 22.09 16.48
CA ARG A 238 6.38 21.54 15.44
C ARG A 238 5.87 20.14 15.81
N GLN A 239 6.75 19.26 16.30
CA GLN A 239 6.36 17.93 16.78
C GLN A 239 5.40 18.00 17.96
N GLU A 240 5.70 18.88 18.93
CA GLU A 240 4.84 19.13 20.07
C GLU A 240 3.45 19.62 19.60
N PHE A 241 3.41 20.56 18.67
CA PHE A 241 2.18 21.09 18.09
C PHE A 241 1.31 20.00 17.47
N PHE A 242 1.86 19.16 16.59
CA PHE A 242 1.08 18.09 15.95
C PHE A 242 0.54 17.09 16.97
N ARG A 243 1.35 16.73 17.97
CA ARG A 243 0.92 15.86 19.07
C ARG A 243 -0.23 16.48 19.88
N LEU A 244 -0.10 17.75 20.28
CA LEU A 244 -1.13 18.44 21.06
C LEU A 244 -2.42 18.64 20.26
N ALA A 245 -2.30 19.01 18.98
CA ALA A 245 -3.45 19.19 18.09
C ALA A 245 -4.22 17.87 17.91
N ALA A 246 -3.49 16.78 17.64
CA ALA A 246 -4.04 15.43 17.57
C ALA A 246 -4.81 15.08 18.85
N ASP A 247 -4.21 15.27 20.03
CA ASP A 247 -4.83 14.99 21.32
C ASP A 247 -6.11 15.81 21.53
N GLU A 248 -6.13 17.07 21.11
CA GLU A 248 -7.28 17.96 21.28
C GLU A 248 -8.45 17.54 20.38
N PHE A 249 -8.20 17.27 19.09
CA PHE A 249 -9.26 16.80 18.17
C PHE A 249 -9.89 15.48 18.63
N MET A 250 -9.10 14.57 19.20
CA MET A 250 -9.62 13.30 19.72
C MET A 250 -10.50 13.48 20.97
N LYS A 251 -10.38 14.60 21.70
CA LYS A 251 -11.19 14.92 22.89
C LYS A 251 -12.49 15.67 22.56
N LEU A 252 -12.62 16.23 21.35
CA LEU A 252 -13.79 17.03 20.94
C LEU A 252 -15.06 16.20 20.68
N GLY A 253 -15.00 14.86 20.75
CA GLY A 253 -16.14 13.99 20.43
C GLY A 253 -16.47 13.93 18.94
N LEU A 254 -15.56 14.39 18.08
CA LEU A 254 -15.64 14.27 16.61
C LEU A 254 -15.50 12.82 16.15
N PHE A 255 -14.68 12.05 16.85
CA PHE A 255 -14.43 10.65 16.54
C PHE A 255 -14.90 9.75 17.68
N VAL A 256 -15.37 8.56 17.34
CA VAL A 256 -15.86 7.55 18.27
C VAL A 256 -15.20 6.20 17.95
N SER A 257 -14.85 5.46 18.99
CA SER A 257 -14.38 4.09 18.86
C SER A 257 -15.51 3.11 19.18
N LYS A 258 -15.72 2.13 18.31
CA LYS A 258 -16.74 1.07 18.48
C LYS A 258 -16.13 -0.33 18.54
N ASP A 259 -14.80 -0.42 18.51
CA ASP A 259 -14.03 -1.67 18.55
C ASP A 259 -14.02 -2.33 19.96
N GLY A 260 -14.50 -1.61 20.98
CA GLY A 260 -14.46 -2.04 22.39
C GLY A 260 -13.09 -1.98 23.05
N ARG A 261 -12.04 -1.60 22.30
CA ARG A 261 -10.64 -1.52 22.72
C ARG A 261 -10.08 -0.10 22.70
N ASN A 262 -10.83 0.88 22.18
CA ASN A 262 -10.38 2.25 21.94
C ASN A 262 -9.07 2.30 21.14
N SER A 263 -8.93 1.38 20.17
CA SER A 263 -7.72 1.23 19.36
C SER A 263 -7.84 1.94 18.01
N SER A 264 -9.06 2.02 17.48
CA SER A 264 -9.41 2.58 16.17
C SER A 264 -10.62 3.51 16.28
N PHE A 265 -10.55 4.68 15.67
CA PHE A 265 -11.59 5.71 15.74
C PHE A 265 -12.20 6.00 14.37
N HIS A 266 -13.53 6.04 14.33
CA HIS A 266 -14.30 6.41 13.16
C HIS A 266 -15.05 7.72 13.42
N VAL A 267 -15.56 8.35 12.36
CA VAL A 267 -16.33 9.60 12.49
C VAL A 267 -17.58 9.36 13.32
N ASN A 268 -17.85 10.27 14.26
CA ASN A 268 -19.07 10.23 15.05
C ASN A 268 -20.28 10.72 14.22
N PRO A 269 -21.29 9.89 13.94
CA PRO A 269 -22.49 10.31 13.20
C PRO A 269 -23.27 11.42 13.87
N GLU A 270 -23.19 11.53 15.21
CA GLU A 270 -23.89 12.56 15.99
C GLU A 270 -23.18 13.92 15.94
N ALA A 271 -21.91 13.95 15.55
CA ALA A 271 -21.12 15.18 15.44
C ALA A 271 -21.43 15.91 14.12
N ASN A 272 -22.65 16.44 13.98
CA ASN A 272 -23.14 17.06 12.73
C ASN A 272 -23.44 18.55 12.84
N SER A 273 -23.16 19.19 13.97
CA SER A 273 -23.36 20.63 14.14
C SER A 273 -22.42 21.44 13.24
N GLU A 274 -22.81 22.68 12.88
CA GLU A 274 -22.00 23.53 12.01
C GLU A 274 -20.58 23.77 12.57
N GLU A 275 -20.46 23.94 13.89
CA GLU A 275 -19.17 24.10 14.56
C GLU A 275 -18.32 22.82 14.46
N GLN A 276 -18.91 21.65 14.68
CA GLN A 276 -18.20 20.37 14.53
C GLN A 276 -17.76 20.13 13.08
N LEU A 277 -18.56 20.51 12.09
CA LEU A 277 -18.18 20.44 10.67
C LEU A 277 -16.96 21.33 10.37
N ARG A 278 -16.88 22.53 10.96
CA ARG A 278 -15.69 23.39 10.86
C ARG A 278 -14.48 22.76 11.55
N GLN A 279 -14.68 22.10 12.69
CA GLN A 279 -13.62 21.38 13.40
C GLN A 279 -13.12 20.16 12.60
N PHE A 280 -13.99 19.44 11.88
CA PHE A 280 -13.56 18.40 10.94
C PHE A 280 -12.72 18.97 9.80
N GLU A 281 -13.12 20.10 9.23
CA GLU A 281 -12.32 20.76 8.20
C GLU A 281 -10.95 21.21 8.73
N LEU A 282 -10.90 21.75 9.95
CA LEU A 282 -9.65 22.11 10.63
C LEU A 282 -8.75 20.88 10.88
N CYS A 283 -9.34 19.79 11.35
CA CYS A 283 -8.69 18.52 11.56
C CYS A 283 -8.07 18.01 10.25
N GLY A 284 -8.79 18.14 9.13
CA GLY A 284 -8.30 17.79 7.80
C GLY A 284 -7.09 18.62 7.37
N LYS A 285 -7.08 19.92 7.69
CA LYS A 285 -5.90 20.78 7.46
C LYS A 285 -4.70 20.33 8.27
N VAL A 286 -4.89 19.96 9.55
CA VAL A 286 -3.79 19.46 10.37
C VAL A 286 -3.23 18.14 9.84
N ILE A 287 -4.08 17.23 9.35
CA ILE A 287 -3.64 16.01 8.66
C ILE A 287 -2.81 16.35 7.41
N GLY A 288 -3.29 17.28 6.58
CA GLY A 288 -2.56 17.70 5.37
C GLY A 288 -1.22 18.36 5.69
N LEU A 289 -1.14 19.18 6.76
CA LEU A 289 0.10 19.78 7.23
C LEU A 289 1.06 18.72 7.79
N ALA A 290 0.55 17.73 8.52
CA ALA A 290 1.37 16.62 9.04
C ALA A 290 2.02 15.85 7.88
N LEU A 291 1.25 15.57 6.82
CA LEU A 291 1.76 14.93 5.61
C LEU A 291 2.81 15.79 4.87
N LEU A 292 2.59 17.10 4.79
CA LEU A 292 3.51 18.06 4.16
C LEU A 292 4.87 18.13 4.87
N HIS A 293 4.86 18.12 6.21
CA HIS A 293 6.07 18.23 7.02
C HIS A 293 6.70 16.87 7.38
N GLN A 294 6.10 15.76 6.94
CA GLN A 294 6.46 14.40 7.39
C GLN A 294 6.43 14.24 8.92
N GLU A 295 5.50 14.94 9.59
CA GLU A 295 5.34 14.87 11.04
C GLU A 295 4.27 13.88 11.43
N THR A 296 4.44 13.26 12.59
CA THR A 296 3.48 12.27 13.10
C THR A 296 2.43 12.90 14.00
N VAL A 297 1.22 12.35 13.96
CA VAL A 297 0.05 12.64 14.80
C VAL A 297 -0.41 11.38 15.54
N PRO A 298 0.37 10.86 16.51
CA PRO A 298 0.21 9.51 17.06
C PRO A 298 -1.17 9.22 17.67
N SER A 299 -1.85 10.25 18.18
CA SER A 299 -3.16 10.11 18.82
C SER A 299 -4.32 9.99 17.82
N MET A 300 -4.13 10.37 16.55
CA MET A 300 -5.15 10.31 15.50
C MET A 300 -5.24 8.90 14.88
N ARG A 301 -5.67 7.94 15.68
CA ARG A 301 -5.77 6.52 15.32
C ARG A 301 -7.00 6.24 14.46
N LEU A 302 -6.98 6.75 13.23
CA LEU A 302 -8.11 6.69 12.32
C LEU A 302 -8.36 5.26 11.82
N SER A 303 -9.63 4.88 11.79
CA SER A 303 -10.06 3.55 11.31
C SER A 303 -9.62 3.25 9.88
N PRO A 304 -9.45 1.97 9.50
CA PRO A 304 -9.09 1.58 8.13
C PRO A 304 -10.04 2.16 7.09
N ALA A 305 -11.34 2.13 7.37
CA ALA A 305 -12.38 2.72 6.52
C ALA A 305 -12.16 4.23 6.31
N LEU A 306 -11.87 4.98 7.38
CA LEU A 306 -11.64 6.41 7.29
C LEU A 306 -10.36 6.74 6.53
N ARG A 307 -9.29 5.96 6.70
CA ARG A 307 -8.06 6.10 5.91
C ARG A 307 -8.28 5.82 4.42
N LYS A 308 -9.07 4.79 4.08
CA LYS A 308 -9.51 4.56 2.68
C LYS A 308 -10.25 5.77 2.13
N LEU A 309 -11.14 6.37 2.91
CA LEU A 309 -11.86 7.58 2.53
C LEU A 309 -10.93 8.79 2.34
N LEU A 310 -9.93 8.98 3.20
CA LEU A 310 -8.91 10.03 3.07
C LEU A 310 -8.08 9.89 1.78
N LEU A 311 -7.77 8.66 1.38
CA LEU A 311 -7.11 8.36 0.10
C LEU A 311 -8.06 8.51 -1.10
N SER A 312 -9.32 8.94 -0.90
CA SER A 312 -10.37 8.95 -1.91
C SER A 312 -10.59 7.57 -2.57
N ASN A 313 -10.28 6.49 -1.84
CA ASN A 313 -10.52 5.12 -2.27
C ASN A 313 -11.97 4.70 -1.93
N ALA A 314 -12.76 4.40 -2.95
CA ALA A 314 -14.22 4.31 -2.83
C ALA A 314 -14.76 2.92 -2.45
N LYS A 315 -13.92 1.88 -2.43
CA LYS A 315 -14.39 0.51 -2.17
C LYS A 315 -14.28 0.16 -0.70
N LEU A 316 -15.36 0.44 0.03
CA LEU A 316 -15.57 -0.01 1.41
C LEU A 316 -16.28 -1.37 1.41
N GLY A 317 -15.76 -2.32 2.18
CA GLY A 317 -16.27 -3.69 2.25
C GLY A 317 -16.81 -4.10 3.62
N MET A 318 -17.24 -5.35 3.72
CA MET A 318 -17.64 -5.98 4.99
C MET A 318 -16.48 -6.07 5.99
N GLU A 319 -15.26 -6.28 5.49
CA GLU A 319 -14.03 -6.32 6.28
C GLU A 319 -13.77 -4.99 7.00
N ASP A 320 -14.04 -3.87 6.32
CA ASP A 320 -13.92 -2.53 6.90
C ASP A 320 -14.93 -2.31 8.03
N LEU A 321 -16.15 -2.82 7.86
CA LEU A 321 -17.17 -2.77 8.91
C LEU A 321 -16.79 -3.66 10.10
N ALA A 322 -16.22 -4.83 9.85
CA ALA A 322 -15.71 -5.71 10.89
C ALA A 322 -14.61 -5.06 11.73
N ALA A 323 -13.76 -4.22 11.11
CA ALA A 323 -12.73 -3.46 11.81
C ALA A 323 -13.30 -2.24 12.57
N VAL A 324 -14.32 -1.56 12.04
CA VAL A 324 -14.91 -0.36 12.66
C VAL A 324 -15.87 -0.70 13.79
N ASP A 325 -16.77 -1.68 13.59
CA ASP A 325 -17.79 -2.10 14.56
C ASP A 325 -17.90 -3.64 14.59
N PRO A 326 -16.95 -4.29 15.29
CA PRO A 326 -16.91 -5.75 15.42
C PRO A 326 -18.20 -6.35 15.98
N ASN A 327 -18.81 -5.67 16.95
CA ASN A 327 -20.02 -6.12 17.62
C ASN A 327 -21.22 -6.13 16.68
N PHE A 328 -21.39 -5.07 15.88
CA PHE A 328 -22.43 -5.01 14.86
C PHE A 328 -22.20 -6.05 13.76
N TYR A 329 -20.95 -6.19 13.29
CA TYR A 329 -20.61 -7.19 12.29
C TYR A 329 -20.97 -8.62 12.73
N GLN A 330 -20.62 -9.00 13.96
CA GLN A 330 -20.97 -10.32 14.50
C GLN A 330 -22.46 -10.49 14.72
N SER A 331 -23.10 -9.51 15.35
CA SER A 331 -24.50 -9.63 15.79
C SER A 331 -25.53 -9.48 14.68
N HIS A 332 -25.16 -8.87 13.54
CA HIS A 332 -26.10 -8.64 12.43
C HIS A 332 -25.57 -9.22 11.11
N VAL A 333 -24.38 -8.83 10.66
CA VAL A 333 -23.87 -9.20 9.33
C VAL A 333 -23.60 -10.70 9.22
N LEU A 334 -22.82 -11.28 10.14
CA LEU A 334 -22.53 -12.72 10.13
C LEU A 334 -23.80 -13.56 10.28
N ARG A 335 -24.75 -13.14 11.13
CA ARG A 335 -26.02 -13.87 11.32
C ARG A 335 -26.85 -13.95 10.04
N ILE A 336 -26.90 -12.86 9.26
CA ILE A 336 -27.61 -12.82 7.98
C ILE A 336 -26.89 -13.67 6.93
N LEU A 337 -25.54 -13.70 6.96
CA LEU A 337 -24.74 -14.48 6.01
C LEU A 337 -24.82 -15.98 6.28
N GLU A 338 -24.56 -16.38 7.53
CA GLU A 338 -24.40 -17.78 7.94
C GLU A 338 -25.74 -18.45 8.28
N GLY A 339 -26.80 -17.67 8.53
CA GLY A 339 -28.13 -18.19 8.90
C GLY A 339 -28.20 -18.79 10.30
N HIS A 340 -27.21 -18.49 11.16
CA HIS A 340 -27.19 -18.94 12.55
C HIS A 340 -27.90 -17.95 13.47
N TYR A 341 -29.11 -18.32 13.91
CA TYR A 341 -29.91 -17.53 14.85
C TYR A 341 -29.87 -18.16 16.24
N THR A 342 -29.41 -17.40 17.24
CA THR A 342 -29.39 -17.79 18.66
C THR A 342 -30.76 -17.83 19.34
N GLN A 343 -31.86 -17.75 18.58
CA GLN A 343 -33.22 -17.78 19.14
C GLN A 343 -33.69 -19.22 19.37
N GLU A 344 -34.57 -19.43 20.36
CA GLU A 344 -35.16 -20.74 20.67
C GLU A 344 -35.94 -21.32 19.48
N GLU A 345 -36.52 -20.46 18.64
CA GLU A 345 -37.10 -20.80 17.33
C GLU A 345 -36.38 -20.01 16.23
N PRO A 346 -35.44 -20.63 15.49
CA PRO A 346 -34.80 -19.95 14.37
C PRO A 346 -35.81 -19.70 13.24
N PRO A 347 -35.75 -18.54 12.54
CA PRO A 347 -36.60 -18.25 11.39
C PRO A 347 -36.39 -19.31 10.31
N LYS A 348 -37.47 -19.72 9.63
CA LYS A 348 -37.42 -20.73 8.57
C LYS A 348 -36.85 -20.16 7.29
N GLN A 349 -37.05 -18.87 7.05
CA GLN A 349 -36.50 -18.10 5.94
C GLN A 349 -36.05 -16.72 6.43
N LEU A 350 -35.03 -16.12 5.80
CA LEU A 350 -34.53 -14.79 6.14
C LEU A 350 -35.61 -13.70 6.08
N SER A 351 -36.60 -13.86 5.21
CA SER A 351 -37.77 -12.97 5.09
C SER A 351 -38.64 -12.94 6.35
N ASP A 352 -38.60 -14.00 7.17
CA ASP A 352 -39.38 -14.09 8.40
C ASP A 352 -38.86 -13.12 9.48
N LEU A 353 -37.64 -12.60 9.32
CA LEU A 353 -37.10 -11.56 10.20
C LEU A 353 -37.75 -10.18 9.99
N GLY A 354 -38.48 -9.99 8.89
CA GLY A 354 -39.09 -8.70 8.55
C GLY A 354 -38.08 -7.57 8.30
N LEU A 355 -36.83 -7.93 7.97
CA LEU A 355 -35.81 -6.94 7.60
C LEU A 355 -36.16 -6.29 6.27
N THR A 356 -36.05 -4.97 6.21
CA THR A 356 -36.21 -4.17 4.99
C THR A 356 -34.87 -3.54 4.62
N PHE A 357 -34.75 -2.93 3.43
CA PHE A 357 -33.55 -2.18 3.03
C PHE A 357 -33.50 -0.81 3.73
N GLU A 358 -33.60 -0.82 5.05
CA GLU A 358 -33.52 0.33 5.94
C GLU A 358 -32.54 0.05 7.08
N ASP A 359 -31.99 1.11 7.64
CA ASP A 359 -31.13 1.03 8.80
C ASP A 359 -31.44 2.15 9.79
N GLU A 360 -31.22 1.90 11.08
CA GLU A 360 -31.51 2.84 12.16
C GLU A 360 -30.25 3.19 12.93
N ILE A 361 -29.88 4.48 12.94
CA ILE A 361 -28.72 5.01 13.65
C ILE A 361 -29.19 6.20 14.50
N GLY A 362 -28.94 6.17 15.81
CA GLY A 362 -29.34 7.27 16.71
C GLY A 362 -30.85 7.55 16.72
N GLY A 363 -31.69 6.55 16.45
CA GLY A 363 -33.15 6.69 16.36
C GLY A 363 -33.66 7.23 15.02
N VAL A 364 -32.78 7.45 14.03
CA VAL A 364 -33.15 7.91 12.69
C VAL A 364 -33.12 6.72 11.73
N LYS A 365 -34.29 6.40 11.15
CA LYS A 365 -34.41 5.40 10.10
C LYS A 365 -34.09 5.99 8.74
N THR A 366 -33.21 5.33 8.00
CA THR A 366 -32.77 5.74 6.67
C THR A 366 -32.90 4.58 5.69
N GLU A 367 -33.52 4.83 4.53
CA GLU A 367 -33.55 3.86 3.44
C GLU A 367 -32.16 3.69 2.81
N LEU A 368 -31.69 2.44 2.69
CA LEU A 368 -30.40 2.09 2.08
C LEU A 368 -30.41 2.18 0.54
N CYS A 369 -31.60 2.16 -0.04
CA CYS A 369 -31.86 2.39 -1.46
C CYS A 369 -33.26 2.95 -1.64
N TRP A 370 -33.52 3.54 -2.80
CA TRP A 370 -34.85 4.06 -3.12
C TRP A 370 -35.93 2.97 -3.02
N GLY A 371 -36.97 3.23 -2.22
CA GLY A 371 -38.04 2.27 -1.93
C GLY A 371 -37.58 1.16 -0.99
N GLY A 372 -36.53 1.41 -0.19
CA GLY A 372 -35.91 0.42 0.67
C GLY A 372 -36.84 -0.06 1.80
N ALA A 373 -37.71 0.83 2.29
CA ALA A 373 -38.69 0.54 3.33
C ALA A 373 -39.69 -0.57 2.94
N GLU A 374 -40.02 -0.69 1.66
CA GLU A 374 -40.98 -1.69 1.16
C GLU A 374 -40.27 -2.96 0.66
N ARG A 375 -38.94 -2.95 0.57
CA ARG A 375 -38.15 -4.05 0.03
C ARG A 375 -37.69 -4.98 1.15
N VAL A 376 -38.33 -6.13 1.26
CA VAL A 376 -37.97 -7.17 2.25
C VAL A 376 -36.67 -7.89 1.85
N VAL A 377 -35.82 -8.15 2.83
CA VAL A 377 -34.58 -8.91 2.67
C VAL A 377 -34.90 -10.40 2.52
N SER A 378 -34.36 -11.03 1.49
CA SER A 378 -34.51 -12.44 1.16
C SER A 378 -33.14 -13.06 0.88
N GLU A 379 -33.07 -14.39 0.84
CA GLU A 379 -31.82 -15.11 0.53
C GLU A 379 -31.20 -14.68 -0.82
N GLU A 380 -32.03 -14.31 -1.79
CA GLU A 380 -31.60 -13.87 -3.11
C GLU A 380 -30.98 -12.46 -3.10
N ASN A 381 -31.42 -11.58 -2.20
CA ASN A 381 -31.02 -10.18 -2.17
C ASN A 381 -30.13 -9.80 -0.97
N LYS A 382 -29.86 -10.74 -0.06
CA LYS A 382 -29.08 -10.50 1.17
C LYS A 382 -27.69 -9.93 0.93
N SER A 383 -26.99 -10.37 -0.11
CA SER A 383 -25.67 -9.85 -0.45
C SER A 383 -25.71 -8.36 -0.80
N GLN A 384 -26.73 -7.94 -1.56
CA GLN A 384 -26.94 -6.53 -1.91
C GLN A 384 -27.35 -5.69 -0.68
N TYR A 385 -28.19 -6.26 0.19
CA TYR A 385 -28.56 -5.62 1.44
C TYR A 385 -27.33 -5.34 2.31
N ILE A 386 -26.48 -6.34 2.51
CA ILE A 386 -25.26 -6.23 3.32
C ILE A 386 -24.30 -5.20 2.73
N GLU A 387 -24.04 -5.25 1.42
CA GLU A 387 -23.17 -4.28 0.74
C GLU A 387 -23.64 -2.84 1.00
N LYS A 388 -24.95 -2.58 0.84
CA LYS A 388 -25.55 -1.26 1.08
C LYS A 388 -25.51 -0.86 2.55
N LEU A 389 -25.78 -1.80 3.46
CA LEU A 389 -25.72 -1.58 4.90
C LEU A 389 -24.31 -1.20 5.33
N CYS A 390 -23.29 -1.93 4.87
CA CYS A 390 -21.88 -1.63 5.13
C CYS A 390 -21.52 -0.23 4.61
N HIS A 391 -21.85 0.08 3.36
CA HIS A 391 -21.59 1.40 2.80
C HIS A 391 -22.30 2.53 3.56
N HIS A 392 -23.56 2.32 3.98
CA HIS A 392 -24.30 3.31 4.76
C HIS A 392 -23.67 3.56 6.13
N ARG A 393 -23.34 2.49 6.87
CA ARG A 393 -22.75 2.55 8.21
C ARG A 393 -21.33 3.12 8.24
N LEU A 394 -20.56 2.96 7.15
CA LEU A 394 -19.17 3.43 7.05
C LEU A 394 -19.01 4.82 6.42
N LEU A 395 -19.95 5.25 5.55
CA LEU A 395 -19.85 6.52 4.84
C LEU A 395 -21.18 7.25 4.75
N GLY A 396 -22.28 6.54 4.45
CA GLY A 396 -23.59 7.17 4.22
C GLY A 396 -24.07 8.04 5.38
N CYS A 397 -23.94 7.56 6.63
CA CYS A 397 -24.39 8.27 7.84
C CYS A 397 -23.45 9.37 8.33
N VAL A 398 -22.23 9.46 7.78
CA VAL A 398 -21.17 10.40 8.19
C VAL A 398 -20.69 11.28 7.03
N ARG A 399 -21.43 11.29 5.91
CA ARG A 399 -21.01 11.94 4.66
C ARG A 399 -20.66 13.42 4.84
N PRO A 400 -21.47 14.26 5.52
CA PRO A 400 -21.15 15.67 5.70
C PRO A 400 -19.83 15.92 6.46
N GLN A 401 -19.57 15.09 7.47
CA GLN A 401 -18.36 15.16 8.30
C GLN A 401 -17.12 14.72 7.52
N VAL A 402 -17.22 13.61 6.78
CA VAL A 402 -16.14 13.11 5.91
C VAL A 402 -15.84 14.12 4.81
N ASP A 403 -16.86 14.69 4.17
CA ASP A 403 -16.68 15.72 3.14
C ASP A 403 -16.01 16.98 3.74
N ALA A 404 -16.31 17.34 4.99
CA ALA A 404 -15.64 18.45 5.68
C ALA A 404 -14.16 18.16 5.96
N LEU A 405 -13.86 16.96 6.47
CA LEU A 405 -12.49 16.50 6.68
C LEU A 405 -11.68 16.53 5.38
N LEU A 406 -12.24 15.98 4.29
CA LEU A 406 -11.59 15.96 2.97
C LEU A 406 -11.38 17.36 2.39
N ARG A 407 -12.32 18.29 2.59
CA ARG A 407 -12.11 19.71 2.21
C ARG A 407 -10.89 20.32 2.88
N GLY A 408 -10.61 19.96 4.13
CA GLY A 408 -9.42 20.42 4.85
C GLY A 408 -8.13 19.86 4.25
N VAL A 409 -8.12 18.55 3.97
CA VAL A 409 -6.96 17.86 3.39
C VAL A 409 -6.64 18.39 1.98
N HIS A 410 -7.66 18.50 1.12
CA HIS A 410 -7.49 18.95 -0.28
C HIS A 410 -7.14 20.44 -0.43
N GLN A 411 -7.19 21.23 0.65
CA GLN A 411 -6.66 22.60 0.64
C GLN A 411 -5.12 22.62 0.64
N LEU A 412 -4.48 21.53 1.07
CA LEU A 412 -3.02 21.43 1.20
C LEU A 412 -2.44 20.42 0.21
N ILE A 413 -3.17 19.34 -0.04
CA ILE A 413 -2.74 18.29 -0.97
C ILE A 413 -3.39 18.56 -2.33
N SER A 414 -2.56 18.79 -3.36
CA SER A 414 -3.03 19.01 -4.72
C SER A 414 -3.75 17.78 -5.27
N PRO A 415 -4.69 17.92 -6.22
CA PRO A 415 -5.36 16.78 -6.85
C PRO A 415 -4.39 15.77 -7.50
N GLU A 416 -3.24 16.25 -7.98
CA GLU A 416 -2.19 15.41 -8.55
C GLU A 416 -1.53 14.53 -7.49
N VAL A 417 -1.07 15.13 -6.39
CA VAL A 417 -0.50 14.39 -5.25
C VAL A 417 -1.53 13.44 -4.65
N GLN A 418 -2.79 13.87 -4.54
CA GLN A 418 -3.89 13.01 -4.06
C GLN A 418 -4.09 11.79 -4.97
N SER A 419 -4.05 11.95 -6.30
CA SER A 419 -4.14 10.84 -7.25
C SER A 419 -2.95 9.89 -7.13
N GLN A 420 -1.77 10.41 -6.82
CA GLN A 420 -0.56 9.62 -6.62
C GLN A 420 -0.66 8.80 -5.32
N LEU A 421 -1.00 9.45 -4.21
CA LEU A 421 -1.28 8.83 -2.91
C LEU A 421 -2.27 7.67 -3.03
N GLN A 422 -3.40 7.89 -3.73
CA GLN A 422 -4.44 6.89 -3.94
C GLN A 422 -3.91 5.61 -4.60
N ARG A 423 -2.90 5.70 -5.48
CA ARG A 423 -2.39 4.58 -6.27
C ARG A 423 -1.18 3.89 -5.66
N THR A 424 -0.42 4.59 -4.82
CA THR A 424 0.86 4.11 -4.29
C THR A 424 0.81 3.75 -2.81
N VAL A 425 -0.06 4.41 -2.04
CA VAL A 425 -0.16 4.24 -0.58
C VAL A 425 -1.44 3.48 -0.23
N SER A 426 -1.29 2.39 0.52
CA SER A 426 -2.43 1.65 1.08
C SER A 426 -3.01 2.36 2.32
N ALA A 427 -4.22 1.98 2.72
CA ALA A 427 -4.82 2.52 3.94
C ALA A 427 -3.99 2.18 5.20
N ALA A 428 -3.38 0.99 5.24
CA ALA A 428 -2.47 0.57 6.31
C ALA A 428 -1.25 1.50 6.39
N GLU A 429 -0.60 1.73 5.24
CA GLU A 429 0.55 2.61 5.12
C GLU A 429 0.23 4.06 5.49
N LEU A 430 -0.93 4.60 5.08
CA LEU A 430 -1.35 5.93 5.51
C LEU A 430 -1.46 6.03 7.04
N GLY A 431 -1.92 4.97 7.70
CA GLY A 431 -1.97 4.91 9.16
C GLY A 431 -0.57 5.00 9.78
N MET A 432 0.39 4.26 9.22
CA MET A 432 1.77 4.28 9.68
C MET A 432 2.50 5.60 9.36
N ILE A 433 2.21 6.22 8.21
CA ILE A 433 2.75 7.56 7.87
C ILE A 433 2.25 8.59 8.87
N LEU A 434 0.96 8.56 9.21
CA LEU A 434 0.36 9.52 10.13
C LEU A 434 0.77 9.27 11.59
N CYS A 435 0.74 8.03 12.07
CA CYS A 435 0.93 7.74 13.50
C CYS A 435 2.33 7.22 13.86
N GLY A 436 3.15 6.87 12.87
CA GLY A 436 4.40 6.14 13.05
C GLY A 436 4.22 4.63 13.23
N ALA A 437 5.27 3.86 12.96
CA ALA A 437 5.31 2.42 13.21
C ALA A 437 5.83 2.14 14.63
N THR A 438 5.16 1.22 15.35
CA THR A 438 5.58 0.84 16.70
C THR A 438 6.54 -0.34 16.65
N LYS A 439 7.68 -0.28 17.33
CA LYS A 439 8.58 -1.44 17.42
C LYS A 439 7.95 -2.51 18.34
N LEU A 440 7.45 -3.59 17.75
CA LEU A 440 6.79 -4.68 18.49
C LEU A 440 7.82 -5.62 19.13
N ASN A 441 7.54 -6.07 20.36
CA ASN A 441 8.30 -7.14 20.99
C ASN A 441 7.74 -8.50 20.54
N LEU A 442 8.38 -9.11 19.54
CA LEU A 442 7.92 -10.38 18.97
C LEU A 442 7.91 -11.54 19.97
N GLN A 443 8.80 -11.53 20.95
CA GLN A 443 8.81 -12.56 21.98
C GLN A 443 7.58 -12.45 22.89
N GLU A 444 7.28 -11.25 23.37
CA GLU A 444 6.08 -10.98 24.16
C GLU A 444 4.81 -11.28 23.36
N TRP A 445 4.79 -10.90 22.08
CA TRP A 445 3.66 -11.19 21.21
C TRP A 445 3.45 -12.70 21.08
N LYS A 446 4.52 -13.45 20.84
CA LYS A 446 4.48 -14.92 20.73
C LYS A 446 4.01 -15.59 22.01
N GLU A 447 4.46 -15.12 23.17
CA GLU A 447 4.05 -15.64 24.48
C GLU A 447 2.57 -15.34 24.79
N ALA A 448 2.06 -14.19 24.35
CA ALA A 448 0.65 -13.80 24.48
C ALA A 448 -0.28 -14.43 23.43
N SER A 449 0.26 -15.07 22.39
CA SER A 449 -0.50 -15.56 21.25
C SER A 449 -0.93 -17.02 21.40
N THR A 450 -2.13 -17.33 20.90
CA THR A 450 -2.69 -18.69 20.95
C THR A 450 -2.55 -19.40 19.60
N LYS A 451 -1.90 -20.57 19.60
CA LYS A 451 -1.88 -21.48 18.45
C LYS A 451 -3.12 -22.38 18.48
N MET A 452 -3.97 -22.36 17.45
CA MET A 452 -5.08 -23.32 17.37
C MET A 452 -4.56 -24.75 17.15
N GLU A 453 -5.30 -25.74 17.67
CA GLU A 453 -4.85 -27.14 17.70
C GLU A 453 -4.57 -27.71 16.31
N GLU A 454 -5.34 -27.30 15.31
CA GLU A 454 -5.19 -27.76 13.93
C GLU A 454 -3.95 -27.19 13.22
N LEU A 455 -3.32 -26.15 13.77
CA LEU A 455 -2.11 -25.55 13.19
C LEU A 455 -0.88 -26.38 13.57
N SER A 456 -0.12 -26.81 12.54
CA SER A 456 1.09 -27.59 12.77
C SER A 456 2.15 -26.79 13.53
N PRO A 457 2.97 -27.44 14.38
CA PRO A 457 4.09 -26.79 15.06
C PRO A 457 5.07 -26.11 14.09
N GLU A 458 5.28 -26.70 12.92
CA GLU A 458 6.17 -26.17 11.88
C GLU A 458 5.61 -24.87 11.30
N ALA A 459 4.32 -24.83 10.96
CA ALA A 459 3.67 -23.62 10.46
C ALA A 459 3.69 -22.49 11.51
N TRP A 460 3.49 -22.83 12.78
CA TRP A 460 3.62 -21.89 13.89
C TRP A 460 5.04 -21.32 14.01
N GLN A 461 6.07 -22.16 13.91
CA GLN A 461 7.45 -21.71 13.96
C GLN A 461 7.79 -20.83 12.76
N MET A 462 7.43 -21.25 11.55
CA MET A 462 7.66 -20.47 10.32
C MET A 462 6.98 -19.10 10.38
N PHE A 463 5.81 -18.98 11.00
CA PHE A 463 5.12 -17.70 11.16
C PHE A 463 5.95 -16.69 11.96
N TRP A 464 6.49 -17.11 13.09
CA TRP A 464 7.32 -16.22 13.92
C TRP A 464 8.67 -15.93 13.26
N GLU A 465 9.30 -16.91 12.61
CA GLU A 465 10.52 -16.69 11.81
C GLU A 465 10.28 -15.70 10.65
N ALA A 466 9.10 -15.75 10.02
CA ALA A 466 8.71 -14.80 8.98
C ALA A 466 8.58 -13.38 9.55
N LEU A 467 7.94 -13.20 10.71
CA LEU A 467 7.81 -11.90 11.39
C LEU A 467 9.16 -11.34 11.84
N GLU A 468 10.08 -12.18 12.31
CA GLU A 468 11.44 -11.77 12.70
C GLU A 468 12.24 -11.21 11.51
N ALA A 469 11.95 -11.70 10.29
CA ALA A 469 12.55 -11.22 9.04
C ALA A 469 11.82 -10.02 8.40
N MET A 470 10.81 -9.45 9.07
CA MET A 470 10.05 -8.29 8.62
C MET A 470 10.55 -6.99 9.26
N THR A 471 10.35 -5.87 8.57
CA THR A 471 10.57 -4.54 9.16
C THR A 471 9.48 -4.20 10.17
N PRO A 472 9.67 -3.21 11.08
CA PRO A 472 8.63 -2.79 12.01
C PRO A 472 7.31 -2.44 11.31
N GLU A 473 7.36 -1.77 10.16
CA GLU A 473 6.20 -1.35 9.37
C GLU A 473 5.42 -2.58 8.87
N GLN A 474 6.14 -3.58 8.34
CA GLN A 474 5.55 -4.84 7.91
C GLN A 474 4.90 -5.60 9.09
N GLN A 475 5.56 -5.63 10.26
CA GLN A 475 5.01 -6.25 11.46
C GLN A 475 3.73 -5.55 11.95
N ASN A 476 3.70 -4.22 11.95
CA ASN A 476 2.51 -3.43 12.28
C ASN A 476 1.39 -3.66 11.26
N GLY A 477 1.73 -3.80 9.98
CA GLY A 477 0.78 -4.17 8.94
C GLY A 477 0.13 -5.52 9.22
N VAL A 478 0.91 -6.56 9.56
CA VAL A 478 0.35 -7.89 9.90
C VAL A 478 -0.51 -7.83 11.17
N LEU A 479 -0.10 -7.03 12.17
CA LEU A 479 -0.89 -6.79 13.38
C LEU A 479 -2.24 -6.15 13.03
N GLU A 480 -2.24 -5.11 12.20
CA GLU A 480 -3.45 -4.44 11.73
C GLU A 480 -4.34 -5.38 10.91
N PHE A 481 -3.76 -6.15 10.00
CA PHE A 481 -4.49 -7.13 9.21
C PHE A 481 -5.26 -8.11 10.10
N ALA A 482 -4.60 -8.63 11.13
CA ALA A 482 -5.20 -9.62 12.00
C ALA A 482 -6.18 -9.05 13.03
N SER A 483 -5.96 -7.82 13.50
CA SER A 483 -6.69 -7.24 14.64
C SER A 483 -7.56 -6.02 14.31
N GLY A 484 -7.45 -5.48 13.09
CA GLY A 484 -8.14 -4.26 12.64
C GLY A 484 -7.51 -2.95 13.13
N SER A 485 -6.39 -3.03 13.86
CA SER A 485 -5.66 -1.88 14.40
C SER A 485 -4.15 -2.14 14.39
N PHE A 486 -3.36 -1.17 13.94
CA PHE A 486 -1.90 -1.22 14.06
C PHE A 486 -1.41 -0.78 15.45
N HIS A 487 -2.29 -0.25 16.31
CA HIS A 487 -1.99 0.09 17.69
C HIS A 487 -2.41 -1.00 18.67
N LEU A 488 -1.59 -1.18 19.70
CA LEU A 488 -1.88 -2.08 20.81
C LEU A 488 -2.95 -1.50 21.75
N PRO A 489 -3.80 -2.36 22.35
CA PRO A 489 -4.71 -1.94 23.42
C PRO A 489 -3.94 -1.48 24.66
N GLU A 490 -4.62 -0.82 25.60
CA GLU A 490 -4.01 -0.30 26.85
C GLU A 490 -3.27 -1.36 27.68
N GLY A 491 -3.63 -2.64 27.55
CA GLY A 491 -2.94 -3.77 28.17
C GLY A 491 -1.81 -4.40 27.35
N GLY A 492 -1.36 -3.74 26.27
CA GLY A 492 -0.28 -4.21 25.40
C GLY A 492 -0.63 -5.47 24.60
N LEU A 493 0.39 -6.23 24.20
CA LEU A 493 0.24 -7.45 23.40
C LEU A 493 -0.57 -8.54 24.11
N ALA A 494 -0.48 -8.61 25.45
CA ALA A 494 -1.23 -9.56 26.26
C ALA A 494 -2.76 -9.38 26.16
N ALA A 495 -3.23 -8.13 25.99
CA ALA A 495 -4.66 -7.83 25.89
C ALA A 495 -5.23 -8.02 24.47
N LEU A 496 -4.39 -8.27 23.46
CA LEU A 496 -4.80 -8.45 22.07
C LEU A 496 -5.56 -9.76 21.82
N GLN A 497 -5.26 -10.80 22.60
CA GLN A 497 -5.77 -12.17 22.44
C GLN A 497 -5.59 -12.71 21.00
N PHE A 498 -4.39 -12.50 20.43
CA PHE A 498 -4.08 -12.91 19.07
C PHE A 498 -4.07 -14.42 18.92
N SER A 499 -4.66 -14.93 17.84
CA SER A 499 -4.71 -16.36 17.55
C SER A 499 -4.36 -16.66 16.10
N VAL A 500 -3.73 -17.82 15.87
CA VAL A 500 -3.40 -18.30 14.52
C VAL A 500 -4.02 -19.66 14.28
N ALA A 501 -4.78 -19.77 13.20
CA ALA A 501 -5.52 -20.95 12.78
C ALA A 501 -5.13 -21.36 11.35
N PRO A 502 -5.26 -22.64 10.96
CA PRO A 502 -5.07 -23.02 9.56
C PRO A 502 -6.29 -22.65 8.70
N THR A 503 -6.08 -22.44 7.41
CA THR A 503 -7.16 -22.32 6.41
C THR A 503 -6.91 -23.16 5.17
N ARG A 504 -8.00 -23.47 4.46
CA ARG A 504 -7.97 -24.10 3.13
C ARG A 504 -7.87 -23.07 2.00
N SER A 505 -7.92 -21.78 2.32
CA SER A 505 -7.66 -20.70 1.38
C SER A 505 -6.23 -20.80 0.84
N THR A 506 -6.00 -20.27 -0.37
CA THR A 506 -4.65 -20.09 -0.92
C THR A 506 -3.91 -18.92 -0.29
N GLU A 507 -4.63 -18.06 0.44
CA GLU A 507 -4.12 -16.79 0.96
C GLU A 507 -4.45 -16.58 2.43
N PRO A 508 -3.63 -15.78 3.14
CA PRO A 508 -3.92 -15.41 4.52
C PRO A 508 -5.24 -14.65 4.56
N THR A 509 -6.10 -15.03 5.50
CA THR A 509 -7.34 -14.31 5.79
C THR A 509 -7.36 -13.95 7.26
N ALA A 510 -8.04 -12.89 7.64
CA ALA A 510 -8.13 -12.47 9.03
C ALA A 510 -9.58 -12.22 9.44
N VAL A 511 -9.86 -12.41 10.72
CA VAL A 511 -11.08 -11.94 11.36
C VAL A 511 -10.70 -10.95 12.46
N PRO A 512 -10.65 -9.64 12.13
CA PRO A 512 -10.22 -8.58 13.04
C PRO A 512 -10.91 -8.62 14.40
N CYS A 513 -12.22 -8.92 14.42
CA CYS A 513 -13.02 -8.98 15.63
C CYS A 513 -12.48 -9.94 16.70
N PHE A 514 -11.80 -11.02 16.29
CA PHE A 514 -11.23 -12.03 17.19
C PHE A 514 -9.70 -11.98 17.26
N SER A 515 -9.08 -10.98 16.61
CA SER A 515 -7.63 -10.94 16.43
C SER A 515 -7.09 -12.27 15.84
N THR A 516 -7.87 -12.93 14.97
CA THR A 516 -7.55 -14.27 14.47
C THR A 516 -7.02 -14.20 13.05
N LEU A 517 -5.81 -14.70 12.86
CA LEU A 517 -5.17 -14.88 11.57
C LEU A 517 -5.33 -16.33 11.12
N TYR A 518 -5.80 -16.51 9.88
CA TYR A 518 -5.94 -17.80 9.24
C TYR A 518 -4.83 -17.97 8.19
N LEU A 519 -3.96 -18.95 8.39
CA LEU A 519 -2.80 -19.22 7.56
C LEU A 519 -2.99 -20.44 6.64
N PRO A 520 -2.75 -20.29 5.33
CA PRO A 520 -2.56 -21.42 4.42
C PRO A 520 -1.32 -22.26 4.78
N SER A 521 -1.22 -23.43 4.14
CA SER A 521 0.01 -24.23 4.20
C SER A 521 1.04 -23.68 3.21
N TYR A 522 2.21 -23.29 3.71
CA TYR A 522 3.33 -22.79 2.90
C TYR A 522 4.51 -23.77 2.93
N ASN A 523 5.33 -23.75 1.88
CA ASN A 523 6.49 -24.65 1.78
C ASN A 523 7.78 -24.02 2.34
N SER A 524 7.79 -22.70 2.55
CA SER A 524 8.96 -21.97 3.06
C SER A 524 8.57 -20.72 3.86
N VAL A 525 9.47 -20.29 4.75
CA VAL A 525 9.34 -19.03 5.51
C VAL A 525 9.23 -17.81 4.59
N GLN A 526 9.98 -17.80 3.48
CA GLN A 526 9.97 -16.70 2.52
C GLN A 526 8.59 -16.56 1.84
N GLU A 527 8.02 -17.68 1.38
CA GLU A 527 6.70 -17.70 0.75
C GLU A 527 5.60 -17.21 1.72
N MET A 528 5.66 -17.65 2.98
CA MET A 528 4.75 -17.19 4.02
C MET A 528 4.92 -15.68 4.29
N ARG A 529 6.17 -15.20 4.38
CA ARG A 529 6.48 -13.78 4.61
C ARG A 529 5.89 -12.91 3.51
N GLU A 530 6.13 -13.28 2.25
CA GLU A 530 5.61 -12.55 1.09
C GLU A 530 4.08 -12.52 1.07
N ALA A 531 3.44 -13.67 1.34
CA ALA A 531 1.99 -13.74 1.40
C ALA A 531 1.39 -12.87 2.52
N LEU A 532 2.02 -12.85 3.70
CA LEU A 532 1.58 -12.05 4.84
C LEU A 532 1.73 -10.54 4.60
N VAL A 533 2.87 -10.12 4.05
CA VAL A 533 3.11 -8.72 3.69
C VAL A 533 2.11 -8.27 2.64
N MET A 534 1.82 -9.11 1.65
CA MET A 534 0.83 -8.74 0.63
C MET A 534 -0.59 -8.66 1.19
N ALA A 535 -0.98 -9.58 2.06
CA ALA A 535 -2.29 -9.57 2.70
C ALA A 535 -2.48 -8.34 3.61
N SER A 536 -1.41 -7.89 4.30
CA SER A 536 -1.52 -6.77 5.23
C SER A 536 -1.82 -5.42 4.59
N TYR A 537 -1.52 -5.26 3.30
CA TYR A 537 -1.84 -4.03 2.58
C TYR A 537 -3.28 -3.97 2.01
N GLY A 538 -4.15 -4.91 2.40
CA GLY A 538 -5.56 -4.89 2.00
C GLY A 538 -5.82 -5.39 0.58
N HIS A 539 -4.86 -6.12 0.01
CA HIS A 539 -5.10 -6.93 -1.17
C HIS A 539 -5.37 -8.37 -0.72
N PRO A 540 -6.60 -8.90 -0.89
CA PRO A 540 -6.66 -10.27 -1.34
C PRO A 540 -5.83 -10.30 -2.62
N ILE A 541 -4.80 -11.15 -2.63
CA ILE A 541 -4.33 -11.66 -3.91
C ILE A 541 -5.53 -12.53 -4.42
N SER A 542 -5.43 -13.16 -5.58
CA SER A 542 -6.52 -13.88 -6.25
C SER A 542 -7.43 -12.95 -7.07
N LYS A 543 -7.62 -13.19 -8.36
CA LYS A 543 -7.39 -14.39 -9.17
C LYS A 543 -6.65 -14.09 -10.45
#